data_AF-A0A1X9NBJ3-F1
#
_entry.id   AF-A0A1X9NBJ3-F1
#
_cell.length_a   1.000
_cell.length_b   1.000
_cell.length_c   1.000
_cell.angle_alpha   90.00
_cell.angle_beta   90.00
_cell.angle_gamma   90.00
#
_symmetry.space_group_name_H-M   'P 1'
#
loop_
_entity.id
_entity.type
_entity.pdbx_description
1 polymer ?
#
loop_
_entity_poly.entity_id
_entity_poly.type
_entity_poly.pdbx_seq_one_letter_code
_entity_poly.pdbx_strand_id
1 'polypeptide(L)'
;MGWLEYYVLLFFIPTRIAKFFIIWVFDYLPHYPHQTHATDDPFRSTSNRVGLEWLLTPIFVYQNYHLVHHLYPTVPFYRYIKVWNAKQRYHESQNPATTGPFTLAPISTERSIHTS
;
A
#
# COMPACT_ATOMS: atom_id res chain seq x y z
N MET A 1 -28.60 -15.28 -31.09
CA MET A 1 -28.19 -14.84 -29.74
C MET A 1 -26.72 -15.18 -29.56
N GLY A 2 -25.86 -14.17 -29.40
CA GLY A 2 -24.40 -14.34 -29.45
C GLY A 2 -23.75 -14.44 -28.07
N TRP A 3 -22.45 -14.73 -28.05
CA TRP A 3 -21.60 -14.81 -26.85
C TRP A 3 -21.34 -13.46 -26.15
N LEU A 4 -21.92 -12.37 -26.66
CA LEU A 4 -21.66 -11.01 -26.17
C LEU A 4 -22.08 -10.84 -24.70
N GLU A 5 -23.25 -11.35 -24.31
CA GLU A 5 -23.74 -11.25 -22.94
C GLU A 5 -22.77 -11.93 -21.96
N TYR A 6 -22.38 -13.17 -22.25
CA TYR A 6 -21.40 -13.92 -21.46
C TYR A 6 -20.05 -13.21 -21.41
N TYR A 7 -19.55 -12.71 -22.54
CA TYR A 7 -18.30 -11.96 -22.58
C TYR A 7 -18.37 -10.70 -21.71
N VAL A 8 -19.46 -9.94 -21.78
CA VAL A 8 -19.62 -8.72 -21.00
C VAL A 8 -19.68 -9.03 -19.50
N LEU A 9 -20.51 -9.98 -19.09
CA LEU A 9 -20.76 -10.28 -17.68
C LEU A 9 -19.64 -11.07 -17.01
N LEU A 10 -19.01 -12.02 -17.71
CA LEU A 10 -18.03 -12.94 -17.13
C LEU A 10 -16.59 -12.52 -17.37
N PHE A 11 -16.32 -11.67 -18.36
CA PHE A 11 -14.96 -11.25 -18.70
C PHE A 11 -14.78 -9.74 -18.64
N PHE A 12 -15.51 -8.97 -19.44
CA PHE A 12 -15.26 -7.53 -19.58
C PHE A 12 -15.49 -6.79 -18.25
N ILE A 13 -16.68 -6.90 -17.65
CA ILE A 13 -16.99 -6.18 -16.41
C ILE A 13 -16.06 -6.61 -15.26
N PRO A 14 -15.88 -7.93 -14.96
CA PRO A 14 -15.01 -8.37 -13.89
C PRO A 14 -13.56 -7.91 -14.07
N THR A 15 -13.02 -7.97 -15.29
CA THR A 15 -11.64 -7.53 -15.54
C THR A 15 -11.45 -6.03 -15.37
N ARG A 16 -12.45 -5.19 -15.71
CA ARG A 16 -12.37 -3.74 -15.46
C ARG A 16 -12.42 -3.40 -13.98
N ILE A 17 -13.28 -4.07 -13.23
CA ILE A 17 -13.36 -3.92 -11.77
C ILE A 17 -12.04 -4.35 -11.13
N ALA A 18 -11.53 -5.54 -11.49
CA ALA A 18 -10.25 -6.04 -10.96
C ALA A 18 -9.08 -5.09 -11.29
N LYS A 19 -9.00 -4.61 -12.54
CA LYS A 19 -7.95 -3.67 -12.96
C LYS A 19 -8.03 -2.36 -12.19
N PHE A 20 -9.23 -1.83 -11.97
CA PHE A 20 -9.43 -0.62 -11.17
C PHE A 20 -8.88 -0.81 -9.75
N PHE A 21 -9.23 -1.91 -9.08
CA PHE A 21 -8.74 -2.19 -7.74
C PHE A 21 -7.22 -2.39 -7.70
N ILE A 22 -6.63 -3.12 -8.66
CA ILE A 22 -5.16 -3.30 -8.69
C ILE A 22 -4.46 -1.96 -8.81
N ILE A 23 -4.84 -1.12 -9.78
CA ILE A 23 -4.21 0.20 -9.96
C ILE A 23 -4.40 1.06 -8.71
N TRP A 24 -5.60 1.07 -8.13
CA TRP A 24 -5.85 1.95 -7.01
C TRP A 24 -5.15 1.49 -5.72
N VAL A 25 -5.18 0.20 -5.42
CA VAL A 25 -4.68 -0.39 -4.17
C VAL A 25 -3.16 -0.60 -4.18
N PHE A 26 -2.58 -1.01 -5.30
CA PHE A 26 -1.16 -1.40 -5.38
C PHE A 26 -0.28 -0.30 -5.99
N ASP A 27 -0.80 0.41 -6.98
CA ASP A 27 -0.01 1.42 -7.71
C ASP A 27 -0.22 2.79 -7.07
N TYR A 28 -1.45 3.32 -7.09
CA TYR A 28 -1.70 4.71 -6.70
C TYR A 28 -1.60 4.98 -5.19
N LEU A 29 -2.37 4.28 -4.35
CA LEU A 29 -2.46 4.59 -2.91
C LEU A 29 -1.12 4.45 -2.17
N PRO A 30 -0.31 3.40 -2.41
CA PRO A 30 0.94 3.25 -1.69
C PRO A 30 2.01 4.27 -2.11
N HIS A 31 1.98 4.70 -3.37
CA HIS A 31 2.99 5.59 -3.95
C HIS A 31 2.63 7.08 -3.84
N TYR A 32 1.38 7.43 -3.51
CA TYR A 32 0.99 8.83 -3.30
C TYR A 32 1.89 9.53 -2.25
N PRO A 33 2.47 10.71 -2.54
CA PRO A 33 2.17 11.65 -3.65
C PRO A 33 3.04 11.50 -4.92
N HIS A 34 3.78 10.41 -5.09
CA HIS A 34 4.64 10.11 -6.26
C HIS A 34 5.84 11.06 -6.42
N GLN A 35 6.39 11.51 -5.30
CA GLN A 35 7.48 12.51 -5.28
C GLN A 35 8.87 11.91 -5.05
N THR A 36 8.95 10.62 -4.71
CA THR A 36 10.18 9.99 -4.23
C THR A 36 10.44 8.70 -4.96
N HIS A 37 11.64 8.56 -5.55
CA HIS A 37 12.09 7.30 -6.14
C HIS A 37 12.71 6.38 -5.08
N ALA A 38 12.56 5.07 -5.26
CA ALA A 38 13.08 4.07 -4.33
C ALA A 38 14.62 4.07 -4.20
N THR A 39 15.34 4.55 -5.22
CA THR A 39 16.80 4.72 -5.16
C THR A 39 17.24 5.86 -4.27
N ASP A 40 16.38 6.87 -4.10
CA ASP A 40 16.72 8.11 -3.41
C ASP A 40 16.31 8.02 -1.93
N ASP A 41 15.11 7.49 -1.67
CA ASP A 41 14.63 7.20 -0.32
C ASP A 41 13.70 5.98 -0.33
N PRO A 42 14.25 4.77 -0.06
CA PRO A 42 13.49 3.53 -0.09
C PRO A 42 12.45 3.42 1.03
N PHE A 43 12.55 4.21 2.10
CA PHE A 43 11.60 4.20 3.23
C PHE A 43 10.41 5.12 2.99
N ARG A 44 10.47 5.98 1.97
CA ARG A 44 9.42 6.95 1.64
C ARG A 44 8.91 6.88 0.21
N SER A 45 9.50 6.05 -0.65
CA SER A 45 9.01 5.82 -2.02
C SER A 45 7.64 5.14 -2.07
N THR A 46 7.27 4.41 -1.02
CA THR A 46 5.96 3.80 -0.81
C THR A 46 5.58 3.87 0.66
N SER A 47 4.31 3.66 0.99
CA SER A 47 3.80 3.78 2.35
C SER A 47 3.21 2.48 2.90
N ASN A 48 3.26 2.35 4.24
CA ASN A 48 2.42 1.40 4.97
C ASN A 48 1.14 2.11 5.44
N ARG A 49 -0.01 1.47 5.22
CA ARG A 49 -1.32 1.84 5.73
C ARG A 49 -1.62 1.07 7.01
N VAL A 50 -1.45 1.75 8.13
CA VAL A 50 -1.48 1.18 9.48
C VAL A 50 -2.82 1.49 10.15
N GLY A 51 -3.31 0.55 10.94
CA GLY A 51 -4.61 0.58 11.60
C GLY A 51 -5.70 -0.18 10.83
N LEU A 52 -6.70 -0.69 11.57
CA LEU A 52 -7.76 -1.54 11.03
C LEU A 52 -7.22 -2.75 10.24
N GLU A 53 -6.12 -3.35 10.68
CA GLU A 53 -5.47 -4.46 9.99
C GLU A 53 -6.42 -5.65 9.79
N TRP A 54 -7.36 -5.87 10.71
CA TRP A 54 -8.39 -6.89 10.58
C TRP A 54 -9.27 -6.72 9.33
N LEU A 55 -9.41 -5.49 8.84
CA LEU A 55 -10.19 -5.13 7.65
C LEU A 55 -9.28 -4.88 6.44
N LEU A 56 -8.21 -4.09 6.61
CA LEU A 56 -7.35 -3.70 5.50
C LEU A 56 -6.48 -4.84 5.00
N THR A 57 -5.96 -5.69 5.88
CA THR A 57 -5.11 -6.83 5.47
C THR A 57 -5.83 -7.80 4.53
N PRO A 58 -7.09 -8.25 4.78
CA PRO A 58 -7.79 -9.10 3.81
C PRO A 58 -8.14 -8.36 2.52
N ILE A 59 -8.56 -7.09 2.58
CA ILE A 59 -8.92 -6.31 1.38
C ILE A 59 -7.69 -6.07 0.48
N PHE A 60 -6.56 -5.71 1.08
CA PHE A 60 -5.33 -5.37 0.37
C PHE A 60 -4.44 -6.61 0.16
N VAL A 61 -4.84 -7.79 0.63
CA VAL A 61 -4.02 -9.01 0.58
C VAL A 61 -2.62 -8.76 1.16
N TYR A 62 -2.57 -8.20 2.37
CA TYR A 62 -1.36 -7.76 3.10
C TYR A 62 -0.62 -6.55 2.52
N GLN A 63 -1.06 -6.00 1.38
CA GLN A 63 -0.41 -4.86 0.73
C GLN A 63 -0.75 -3.52 1.39
N ASN A 64 -1.54 -3.53 2.48
CA ASN A 64 -1.55 -2.41 3.40
C ASN A 64 -0.16 -2.21 4.03
N TYR A 65 0.74 -3.20 3.99
CA TYR A 65 2.17 -3.02 4.29
C TYR A 65 3.03 -3.00 3.01
N HIS A 66 2.67 -2.15 2.04
CA HIS A 66 3.36 -2.08 0.73
C HIS A 66 4.81 -1.61 0.83
N LEU A 67 5.14 -0.75 1.79
CA LEU A 67 6.53 -0.37 2.03
C LEU A 67 7.38 -1.60 2.40
N VAL A 68 6.83 -2.55 3.17
CA VAL A 68 7.52 -3.81 3.48
C VAL A 68 7.76 -4.64 2.20
N HIS A 69 6.81 -4.65 1.27
CA HIS A 69 6.97 -5.30 -0.03
C HIS A 69 8.16 -4.72 -0.80
N HIS A 70 8.32 -3.40 -0.83
CA HIS A 70 9.44 -2.73 -1.49
C HIS A 70 10.78 -2.96 -0.79
N LEU A 71 10.79 -2.94 0.55
CA LEU A 71 12.01 -3.17 1.33
C LEU A 71 12.49 -4.63 1.29
N TYR A 72 11.54 -5.58 1.21
CA TYR A 72 11.81 -7.01 1.30
C TYR A 72 11.03 -7.81 0.24
N PRO A 73 11.36 -7.65 -1.07
CA PRO A 73 10.58 -8.21 -2.17
C PRO A 73 10.51 -9.73 -2.18
N THR A 74 11.41 -10.43 -1.49
CA THR A 74 11.45 -11.89 -1.38
C THR A 74 10.60 -12.44 -0.24
N VAL A 75 10.06 -11.59 0.64
CA VAL A 75 9.23 -12.02 1.76
C VAL A 75 7.83 -12.39 1.23
N PRO A 76 7.27 -13.55 1.60
CA PRO A 76 5.90 -13.88 1.23
C PRO A 76 4.90 -12.87 1.84
N PHE A 77 3.92 -12.42 1.05
CA PHE A 77 3.02 -11.32 1.43
C PHE A 77 2.34 -11.47 2.79
N TYR A 78 1.93 -12.69 3.15
CA TYR A 78 1.30 -13.01 4.43
C TYR A 78 2.22 -12.85 5.65
N ARG A 79 3.49 -12.48 5.46
CA ARG A 79 4.47 -12.20 6.52
C ARG A 79 4.83 -10.73 6.67
N TYR A 80 4.30 -9.82 5.85
CA TYR A 80 4.72 -8.42 5.87
C TYR A 80 4.59 -7.75 7.24
N ILE A 81 3.44 -7.92 7.92
CA ILE A 81 3.21 -7.38 9.27
C ILE A 81 4.22 -7.97 10.28
N LYS A 82 4.53 -9.27 10.17
CA LYS A 82 5.50 -9.93 11.05
C LYS A 82 6.91 -9.36 10.83
N VAL A 83 7.31 -9.15 9.58
CA VAL A 83 8.61 -8.54 9.25
C VAL A 83 8.69 -7.10 9.74
N TRP A 84 7.62 -6.32 9.54
CA TRP A 84 7.54 -4.96 10.07
C TRP A 84 7.78 -4.93 11.58
N ASN A 85 7.03 -5.75 12.32
CA ASN A 85 7.08 -5.79 13.78
C ASN A 85 8.43 -6.31 14.29
N ALA A 86 9.03 -7.29 13.62
CA ALA A 86 10.32 -7.87 14.03
C ALA A 86 11.48 -6.86 13.99
N LYS A 87 11.39 -5.84 13.13
CA LYS A 87 12.40 -4.77 12.99
C LYS A 87 11.80 -3.38 13.19
N GLN A 88 10.72 -3.27 13.96
CA GLN A 88 9.92 -2.05 14.05
C GLN A 88 10.76 -0.82 14.42
N ARG A 89 11.61 -0.92 15.44
CA ARG A 89 12.49 0.19 15.86
C ARG A 89 13.43 0.65 14.75
N TYR A 90 13.97 -0.28 13.97
CA TYR A 90 14.82 0.05 12.83
C TYR A 90 14.00 0.76 11.76
N HIS A 91 12.84 0.21 11.37
CA HIS A 91 11.99 0.85 10.38
C HIS A 91 11.59 2.27 10.80
N GLU A 92 11.13 2.45 12.04
CA GLU A 92 10.74 3.76 12.59
C GLU A 92 11.89 4.76 12.61
N SER A 93 13.13 4.32 12.89
CA SER A 93 14.31 5.19 12.86
C SER A 93 14.63 5.76 11.48
N GLN A 94 14.13 5.15 10.41
CA GLN A 94 14.32 5.62 9.03
C GLN A 94 13.22 6.60 8.58
N ASN A 95 12.35 7.03 9.51
CA ASN A 95 11.22 7.92 9.22
C ASN A 95 10.33 7.44 8.05
N PRO A 96 9.77 6.22 8.16
CA PRO A 96 9.09 5.57 7.05
C PRO A 96 7.78 6.27 6.73
N ALA A 97 7.41 6.28 5.45
CA ALA A 97 6.10 6.78 5.05
C ALA A 97 5.00 5.85 5.59
N THR A 98 4.15 6.39 6.46
CA THR A 98 2.97 5.68 6.99
C THR A 98 1.72 6.53 6.86
N THR A 99 0.60 5.90 6.53
CA THR A 99 -0.73 6.52 6.41
C THR A 99 -1.69 5.85 7.38
N GLY A 100 -2.63 6.61 7.95
CA GLY A 100 -3.77 6.02 8.65
C GLY A 100 -4.73 5.28 7.70
N PRO A 101 -5.74 4.57 8.22
CA PRO A 101 -6.59 3.69 7.42
C PRO A 101 -7.29 4.41 6.26
N PHE A 102 -7.73 5.64 6.50
CA PHE A 102 -8.47 6.46 5.53
C PHE A 102 -7.70 7.73 5.11
N THR A 103 -6.42 7.84 5.46
CA THR A 103 -5.60 9.00 5.13
C THR A 103 -4.96 8.81 3.76
N LEU A 104 -4.98 9.85 2.92
CA LEU A 104 -4.36 9.80 1.59
C LEU A 104 -2.85 10.02 1.66
N ALA A 105 -2.41 11.13 2.27
CA ALA A 105 -0.99 11.47 2.33
C ALA A 105 -0.30 10.80 3.54
N PRO A 106 0.97 10.40 3.40
CA PRO A 106 1.76 9.92 4.53
C PRO A 106 1.99 11.05 5.54
N ILE A 107 2.04 10.68 6.82
CA ILE A 107 2.32 11.62 7.90
C ILE A 107 3.77 12.10 7.72
N SER A 108 3.96 13.39 7.42
CA SER A 108 5.29 14.01 7.39
C SER A 108 5.66 14.50 8.79
N THR A 109 6.88 14.21 9.22
CA THR A 109 7.44 14.67 10.50
C THR A 109 7.50 16.20 10.57
N GLU A 110 7.58 16.89 9.44
CA GLU A 110 7.62 18.36 9.36
C GLU A 110 6.34 19.03 9.89
N ARG A 111 5.19 18.36 9.83
CA ARG A 111 3.92 18.96 10.29
C ARG A 111 3.82 19.05 11.82
N SER A 112 4.65 18.33 12.58
CA SER A 112 4.60 18.41 14.05
C SER A 112 5.38 19.60 14.64
N ILE A 113 6.10 20.37 13.83
CA ILE A 113 6.99 21.45 14.32
C ILE A 113 6.30 22.83 14.27
N HIS A 114 5.16 22.96 13.57
CA HIS A 114 4.47 24.25 13.40
C HIS A 114 3.11 24.38 14.10
N THR A 115 2.75 23.43 14.96
CA THR A 115 1.59 23.55 15.86
C THR A 115 2.02 23.22 17.27
N SER A 116 2.67 24.18 17.93
CA SER A 116 2.90 24.24 19.38
C SER A 116 2.84 25.69 19.81
#